data_AF-A0A859CTM9-F1
#
_entry.id   AF-A0A859CTM9-F1
#
_cell.length_a   1.000
_cell.length_b   1.000
_cell.length_c   1.000
_cell.angle_alpha   90.00
_cell.angle_beta   90.00
_cell.angle_gamma   90.00
#
_symmetry.space_group_name_H-M   'P 1'
#
loop_
_entity.id
_entity.type
_entity.pdbx_description
1 polymer ?
#
loop_
_entity_poly.entity_id
_entity_poly.type
_entity_poly.pdbx_seq_one_letter_code
_entity_poly.pdbx_strand_id
1 'polypeptide(L)'
;MLDLSQLAKLTEELERAVLVKDFDEIQRLCLEHNDFIFSLKPEKKNSVINQKLKTFIEIHHLAIQLVQDTHRIMQNQLFQSIKARKSVSKYKGVKHAK
;
A
#
# COMPACT_ATOMS: atom_id res chain seq x y z
N MET A 1 21.27 17.31 -8.57
CA MET A 1 20.05 18.04 -8.97
C MET A 1 18.93 17.01 -8.99
N LEU A 2 17.75 17.33 -8.45
CA LEU A 2 16.65 16.36 -8.41
C LEU A 2 16.26 15.96 -9.85
N ASP A 3 16.21 14.67 -10.15
CA ASP A 3 15.74 14.21 -11.47
C ASP A 3 14.21 14.32 -11.51
N LEU A 4 13.74 15.44 -12.07
CA LEU A 4 12.32 15.74 -12.20
C LEU A 4 11.60 14.84 -13.18
N SER A 5 12.32 14.27 -14.15
CA SER A 5 11.74 13.32 -15.10
C SER A 5 11.48 12.00 -14.39
N GLN A 6 12.44 11.54 -13.58
CA GLN A 6 12.27 10.35 -12.75
C GLN A 6 11.17 10.54 -11.70
N LEU A 7 11.11 11.70 -11.02
CA LEU A 7 10.04 11.98 -10.05
C LEU A 7 8.66 11.98 -10.72
N ALA A 8 8.51 12.64 -11.87
CA ALA A 8 7.23 12.71 -12.57
C ALA A 8 6.77 11.32 -13.03
N LYS A 9 7.67 10.55 -13.64
CA LYS A 9 7.38 9.19 -14.09
C LYS A 9 6.96 8.30 -12.92
N LEU A 10 7.73 8.31 -11.84
CA LEU A 10 7.43 7.51 -10.65
C LEU A 10 6.09 7.92 -10.02
N THR A 11 5.78 9.22 -10.00
CA THR A 11 4.50 9.73 -9.49
C THR A 11 3.33 9.18 -10.31
N GLU A 12 3.41 9.25 -11.64
CA GLU A 12 2.35 8.75 -12.53
C GLU A 12 2.18 7.24 -12.46
N GLU A 13 3.30 6.48 -12.44
CA GLU A 13 3.26 5.01 -12.34
C GLU A 13 2.68 4.56 -11.00
N LEU A 14 3.10 5.19 -9.90
CA LEU A 14 2.60 4.88 -8.57
C LEU A 14 1.12 5.26 -8.42
N GLU A 15 0.70 6.41 -8.94
CA GLU A 15 -0.71 6.83 -8.93
C GLU A 15 -1.59 5.82 -9.67
N ARG A 16 -1.17 5.39 -10.87
CA ARG A 16 -1.90 4.37 -11.62
C ARG A 16 -2.01 3.07 -10.85
N ALA A 17 -0.90 2.58 -10.28
CA ALA A 17 -0.88 1.34 -9.49
C ALA A 17 -1.82 1.42 -8.27
N VAL A 18 -1.84 2.55 -7.56
CA VAL A 18 -2.76 2.82 -6.46
C VAL A 18 -4.22 2.81 -6.92
N LEU A 19 -4.54 3.45 -8.05
CA LEU A 19 -5.91 3.51 -8.57
C LEU A 19 -6.45 2.13 -8.95
N VAL A 20 -5.64 1.29 -9.60
CA VAL A 20 -6.03 -0.08 -9.97
C VAL A 20 -5.85 -1.09 -8.85
N LYS A 21 -5.30 -0.66 -7.69
CA LYS A 21 -4.99 -1.48 -6.51
C LYS A 21 -4.07 -2.66 -6.83
N ASP A 22 -3.07 -2.40 -7.68
CA ASP A 22 -2.03 -3.39 -8.01
C ASP A 22 -0.94 -3.36 -6.93
N PHE A 23 -1.10 -4.22 -5.92
CA PHE A 23 -0.21 -4.27 -4.76
C PHE A 23 1.21 -4.71 -5.11
N ASP A 24 1.35 -5.63 -6.07
CA ASP A 24 2.65 -6.14 -6.49
C ASP A 24 3.42 -5.02 -7.19
N GLU A 25 2.75 -4.26 -8.04
CA GLU A 25 3.35 -3.12 -8.73
C GLU A 25 3.68 -1.97 -7.77
N ILE A 26 2.79 -1.66 -6.81
CA ILE A 26 3.08 -0.67 -5.75
C ILE A 26 4.34 -1.06 -4.98
N GLN A 27 4.45 -2.33 -4.57
CA GLN A 27 5.60 -2.83 -3.84
C GLN A 27 6.88 -2.77 -4.69
N ARG A 28 6.80 -3.20 -5.96
CA ARG A 28 7.92 -3.16 -6.91
C ARG A 28 8.45 -1.74 -7.08
N LEU A 29 7.56 -0.77 -7.37
CA LEU A 29 7.93 0.64 -7.57
C LEU A 29 8.57 1.25 -6.32
N CYS A 30 8.07 0.94 -5.13
CA CYS A 30 8.63 1.45 -3.88
C CYS A 30 10.01 0.84 -3.56
N LEU A 31 10.22 -0.44 -3.86
CA LEU A 31 11.51 -1.12 -3.64
C LEU A 31 12.57 -0.66 -4.65
N GLU A 32 12.24 -0.61 -5.93
CA GLU A 32 13.18 -0.23 -7.00
C GLU A 32 13.64 1.23 -6.86
N HIS A 33 12.77 2.10 -6.34
CA HIS A 33 13.07 3.53 -6.18
C HIS A 33 13.32 3.94 -4.74
N ASN A 34 13.54 2.99 -3.84
CA ASN A 34 13.68 3.24 -2.41
C ASN A 34 14.74 4.32 -2.08
N ASP A 35 15.94 4.17 -2.64
CA ASP A 35 17.04 5.12 -2.41
C ASP A 35 16.71 6.51 -2.98
N PHE A 36 16.04 6.56 -4.13
CA PHE A 36 15.58 7.81 -4.74
C PHE A 36 14.55 8.51 -3.84
N ILE A 37 13.55 7.77 -3.34
CA ILE A 37 12.51 8.27 -2.44
C ILE A 37 13.12 8.87 -1.18
N PHE A 38 14.06 8.17 -0.54
CA PHE A 38 14.75 8.67 0.66
C PHE A 38 15.70 9.84 0.39
N SER A 39 16.16 10.01 -0.85
CA SER A 39 17.00 11.13 -1.25
C SER A 39 16.23 12.44 -1.48
N LEU A 40 14.90 12.39 -1.63
CA LEU A 40 14.06 13.55 -1.93
C LEU A 40 14.16 14.60 -0.82
N LYS A 41 14.50 15.83 -1.19
CA LYS A 41 14.58 16.97 -0.28
C LYS A 41 13.91 18.19 -0.92
N PRO A 42 13.19 19.01 -0.13
CA PRO A 42 12.60 20.24 -0.63
C PRO A 42 13.69 21.22 -1.09
N GLU A 43 13.43 21.90 -2.20
CA GLU A 43 14.32 22.92 -2.76
C GLU A 43 13.92 24.31 -2.27
N LYS A 44 14.85 25.03 -1.63
CA LYS A 44 14.56 26.32 -0.96
C LYS A 44 14.00 27.42 -1.86
N LYS A 45 14.25 27.38 -3.18
CA LYS A 45 13.88 28.46 -4.11
C LYS A 45 13.02 27.98 -5.29
N ASN A 46 12.57 26.72 -5.30
CA ASN A 46 11.83 26.16 -6.42
C ASN A 46 10.44 25.66 -6.00
N SER A 47 9.46 26.56 -6.05
CA SER A 47 8.07 26.28 -5.70
C SER A 47 7.46 25.16 -6.57
N VAL A 48 7.80 25.12 -7.86
CA VAL A 48 7.28 24.11 -8.79
C VAL A 48 7.77 22.72 -8.43
N ILE A 49 9.06 22.57 -8.11
CA ILE A 49 9.63 21.29 -7.68
C ILE A 49 9.02 20.85 -6.35
N ASN A 50 8.85 21.76 -5.40
CA ASN A 50 8.24 21.45 -4.11
C ASN A 50 6.78 21.02 -4.27
N GLN A 51 6.04 21.59 -5.21
CA GLN A 51 4.68 21.16 -5.50
C GLN A 51 4.65 19.73 -6.06
N LYS A 52 5.56 19.39 -6.99
CA LYS A 52 5.67 18.02 -7.51
C LYS A 52 6.06 17.01 -6.43
N LEU A 53 7.01 17.38 -5.56
CA LEU A 53 7.39 16.57 -4.40
C LEU A 53 6.19 16.35 -3.47
N LYS A 54 5.39 17.38 -3.22
CA LYS A 54 4.19 17.28 -2.40
C LYS A 54 3.19 16.29 -3.00
N THR A 55 2.91 16.40 -4.31
CA THR A 55 2.03 15.45 -5.01
C THR A 55 2.53 14.02 -4.89
N PHE A 56 3.83 13.79 -5.09
CA PHE A 56 4.43 12.47 -4.92
C PHE A 56 4.25 11.94 -3.48
N ILE A 57 4.50 12.77 -2.46
CA ILE A 57 4.34 12.39 -1.05
C ILE A 57 2.89 12.00 -0.73
N GLU A 58 1.92 12.75 -1.26
CA GLU A 58 0.49 12.45 -1.07
C GLU A 58 0.13 11.09 -1.67
N ILE A 59 0.55 10.81 -2.91
CA ILE A 59 0.31 9.53 -3.58
C ILE A 59 1.01 8.38 -2.85
N HIS A 60 2.26 8.58 -2.41
CA HIS A 60 3.00 7.58 -1.66
C HIS A 60 2.32 7.25 -0.32
N HIS A 61 1.75 8.25 0.35
CA HIS A 61 0.98 8.02 1.58
C HIS A 61 -0.31 7.25 1.31
N LEU A 62 -1.02 7.55 0.22
CA LEU A 62 -2.20 6.77 -0.21
C LEU A 62 -1.84 5.30 -0.47
N ALA A 63 -0.70 5.03 -1.10
CA ALA A 63 -0.21 3.67 -1.32
C ALA A 63 0.02 2.92 0.00
N ILE A 64 0.65 3.57 0.98
CA ILE A 64 0.87 3.01 2.33
C ILE A 64 -0.47 2.69 3.01
N GLN A 65 -1.41 3.63 2.99
CA GLN A 65 -2.72 3.44 3.59
C GLN A 65 -3.47 2.28 2.94
N LEU A 66 -3.45 2.17 1.61
CA LEU A 66 -4.10 1.10 0.87
C LEU A 66 -3.55 -0.29 1.28
N VAL A 67 -2.23 -0.41 1.43
CA VAL A 67 -1.58 -1.65 1.89
C VAL A 67 -1.98 -1.99 3.32
N GLN A 68 -1.97 -1.01 4.22
CA GLN A 68 -2.35 -1.18 5.63
C GLN A 68 -3.82 -1.61 5.78
N ASP A 69 -4.72 -0.95 5.05
CA ASP A 69 -6.15 -1.27 5.08
C ASP A 69 -6.42 -2.67 4.55
N THR A 70 -5.75 -3.04 3.45
CA THR A 70 -5.87 -4.39 2.87
C THR A 70 -5.36 -5.45 3.83
N HIS A 71 -4.23 -5.21 4.49
CA HIS A 71 -3.71 -6.10 5.52
C HIS A 71 -4.71 -6.30 6.66
N ARG A 72 -5.32 -5.21 7.16
CA ARG A 72 -6.35 -5.26 8.21
C ARG A 72 -7.59 -6.06 7.75
N ILE A 73 -8.04 -5.86 6.51
CA ILE A 73 -9.17 -6.61 5.93
C ILE A 73 -8.86 -8.11 5.88
N MET A 74 -7.68 -8.48 5.39
CA MET A 74 -7.26 -9.89 5.30
C MET A 74 -7.17 -10.55 6.69
N GLN A 75 -6.61 -9.86 7.68
CA GLN A 75 -6.57 -10.37 9.07
C GLN A 75 -7.98 -10.61 9.62
N ASN A 76 -8.92 -9.69 9.39
CA ASN A 76 -10.31 -9.84 9.83
C ASN A 76 -10.98 -11.04 9.15
N GLN A 77 -10.78 -11.22 7.84
CA GLN A 77 -11.32 -12.37 7.10
C GLN A 77 -10.76 -13.70 7.63
N LEU A 78 -9.46 -13.75 7.92
CA LEU A 78 -8.82 -14.93 8.51
C LEU A 78 -9.42 -15.25 9.89
N PHE A 79 -9.59 -14.25 10.74
CA PHE A 79 -10.20 -14.42 12.05
C PHE A 79 -11.63 -14.98 11.94
N GLN A 80 -12.46 -14.41 11.05
CA GLN A 80 -13.83 -14.88 10.84
C GLN A 80 -13.86 -16.32 10.32
N SER A 81 -12.97 -16.67 9.38
CA SER A 81 -12.84 -18.04 8.85
C SER A 81 -12.48 -19.05 9.95
N ILE A 82 -11.51 -18.70 10.82
CA ILE A 82 -11.12 -19.54 11.96
C ILE A 82 -12.27 -19.68 12.96
N LYS A 83 -12.97 -18.59 13.27
CA LYS A 83 -14.14 -18.60 14.17
C LYS A 83 -15.25 -19.49 13.63
N ALA A 84 -15.59 -19.38 12.35
CA ALA A 84 -16.58 -20.22 11.68
C ALA A 84 -16.16 -21.70 11.67
N ARG A 85 -14.89 -22.00 11.40
CA ARG A 85 -14.39 -23.39 11.48
C ARG A 85 -14.54 -23.97 12.89
N LYS A 86 -14.21 -23.20 13.93
CA LYS A 86 -14.35 -23.63 15.33
C LYS A 86 -15.82 -23.83 15.73
N SER A 87 -16.75 -22.98 15.27
CA SER A 87 -18.18 -23.16 15.57
C SER A 87 -18.76 -24.40 14.88
N VAL A 88 -18.41 -24.66 13.62
CA VAL A 88 -18.81 -25.88 12.90
C VAL A 88 -18.23 -27.15 13.54
N SER A 89 -16.97 -27.10 13.99
CA SER A 89 -16.34 -28.23 14.70
C SER A 89 -17.06 -28.55 16.02
N LYS A 90 -17.47 -27.53 16.79
CA LYS A 90 -18.29 -27.72 18.00
C LYS A 90 -19.65 -28.36 17.68
N TYR A 91 -20.31 -27.91 16.61
CA TYR A 91 -21.61 -28.44 16.21
C TYR A 91 -21.54 -29.92 15.76
N LYS A 92 -20.48 -30.34 15.06
CA LYS A 92 -20.26 -31.76 14.72
C LYS A 92 -19.95 -32.62 15.96
N GLY A 93 -19.17 -32.11 16.92
CA GLY A 93 -18.88 -32.84 18.16
C GLY A 93 -20.12 -33.10 19.02
N VAL A 94 -21.08 -32.17 19.02
CA VAL A 94 -22.35 -32.33 19.77
C VAL A 94 -23.30 -33.31 19.08
N LYS A 95 -23.30 -33.40 17.73
CA LYS A 95 -24.15 -34.37 17.01
C LYS A 95 -23.71 -35.83 17.14
N HIS A 96 -22.47 -36.09 17.57
CA HIS A 96 -21.92 -37.44 17.74
C HIS A 96 -21.66 -37.83 19.20
N ALA A 97 -22.04 -36.99 20.16
CA ALA A 97 -22.08 -37.38 21.56
C ALA A 97 -23.33 -38.24 21.82
N LYS A 98 -23.19 -39.55 21.62
CA LYS A 98 -24.11 -40.59 22.10
C LYS A 98 -23.59 -41.17 23.40
#